data_AF-A0A954GRY2-F1
#
_entry.id   AF-A0A954GRY2-F1
#
_cell.length_a   1.000
_cell.length_b   1.000
_cell.length_c   1.000
_cell.angle_alpha   90.00
_cell.angle_beta   90.00
_cell.angle_gamma   90.00
#
_symmetry.space_group_name_H-M   'P 1'
#
loop_
_entity.id
_entity.type
_entity.pdbx_description
1 polymer ?
#
loop_
_entity_poly.entity_id
_entity_poly.type
_entity_poly.pdbx_seq_one_letter_code
_entity_poly.pdbx_strand_id
1 'polypeptide(L)'
;TAYGLSDTSVPVINVDTTPGKSFDLQQELGRAQVGQTIDFDPPGTIITGPIKFHQKSPVTVDGQGGTIWSTSGPVVVIESGEVVLQNLTIAVIGKTPSATATLETAIEVKPGGKVTLRDVTVVGKTQGLATNEEAWRLPGQLDLGTLKPGTQKFKLRLAIGEDVTFVSDLAGLIFDPSYLPAGAHEVDVTLPDLYDGTRLRGMVLLKSSNISRKFDVIGRVNTNGKDWGGKIIWEPADWSTVSKPAPPPSPPKAAQPPPTPAKPPAQPQPPKPVTSEPTKAPDASGPTNTDAATPAPASNPPEIPKKRNVVKSDGLDESVFG
;
A
#
# COMPACT_ATOMS: atom_id res chain seq x y z
N THR A 1 -19.95 13.64 -51.57
CA THR A 1 -19.56 14.38 -50.35
C THR A 1 -18.61 13.50 -49.58
N ALA A 2 -17.31 13.70 -49.75
CA ALA A 2 -16.26 12.91 -49.10
C ALA A 2 -15.73 13.71 -47.90
N TYR A 3 -15.74 13.11 -46.71
CA TYR A 3 -15.09 13.65 -45.53
C TYR A 3 -13.83 12.82 -45.25
N GLY A 4 -12.70 13.52 -45.18
CA GLY A 4 -11.37 12.97 -44.95
C GLY A 4 -11.20 12.45 -43.52
N LEU A 5 -10.55 11.29 -43.43
CA LEU A 5 -10.05 10.72 -42.19
C LEU A 5 -8.69 11.36 -41.89
N SER A 6 -8.67 12.24 -40.90
CA SER A 6 -7.43 12.78 -40.33
C SER A 6 -6.80 11.75 -39.40
N ASP A 7 -5.58 11.40 -39.79
CA ASP A 7 -4.48 10.75 -39.07
C ASP A 7 -4.56 10.83 -37.53
N THR A 8 -4.83 9.69 -36.88
CA THR A 8 -4.60 9.49 -35.44
C THR A 8 -3.25 8.80 -35.26
N SER A 9 -2.18 9.59 -35.22
CA SER A 9 -0.87 9.15 -34.76
C SER A 9 -0.96 8.80 -33.27
N VAL A 10 -1.16 7.52 -32.97
CA VAL A 10 -0.96 6.98 -31.62
C VAL A 10 0.53 7.14 -31.28
N PRO A 11 0.91 7.70 -30.12
CA PRO A 11 2.32 7.71 -29.73
C PRO A 11 2.80 6.26 -29.60
N VAL A 12 3.61 5.83 -30.56
CA VAL A 12 4.40 4.61 -30.45
C VAL A 12 5.43 4.88 -29.37
N ILE A 13 5.28 4.24 -28.21
CA ILE A 13 6.36 4.15 -27.23
C ILE A 13 7.45 3.33 -27.90
N ASN A 14 8.41 4.01 -28.52
CA ASN A 14 9.66 3.39 -28.93
C ASN A 14 10.39 2.98 -27.65
N VAL A 15 10.26 1.71 -27.28
CA VAL A 15 11.17 1.08 -26.33
C VAL A 15 12.51 1.05 -27.03
N ASP A 16 13.37 2.00 -26.67
CA ASP A 16 14.75 2.03 -27.12
C ASP A 16 15.43 0.75 -26.63
N THR A 17 15.60 -0.21 -27.54
CA THR A 17 16.28 -1.50 -27.29
C THR A 17 17.77 -1.39 -27.58
N THR A 18 18.37 -0.22 -27.37
CA THR A 18 19.83 -0.11 -27.24
C THR A 18 20.28 -1.13 -26.17
N PRO A 19 21.31 -1.97 -26.41
CA PRO A 19 21.78 -2.96 -25.44
C PRO A 19 22.45 -2.26 -24.24
N GLY A 20 21.64 -1.64 -23.40
CA GLY A 20 22.01 -1.17 -22.07
C GLY A 20 22.25 -2.38 -21.17
N LYS A 21 23.10 -2.19 -20.16
CA LYS A 21 23.37 -3.15 -19.10
C LYS A 21 22.03 -3.69 -18.55
N SER A 22 21.75 -4.98 -18.72
CA SER A 22 20.56 -5.60 -18.14
C SER A 22 20.61 -5.47 -16.63
N PHE A 23 19.64 -4.80 -16.03
CA PHE A 23 19.53 -4.68 -14.57
C PHE A 23 19.12 -6.03 -13.96
N ASP A 24 20.01 -6.60 -13.15
CA ASP A 24 19.77 -7.84 -12.38
C ASP A 24 19.73 -7.50 -10.89
N LEU A 25 18.51 -7.36 -10.36
CA LEU A 25 18.28 -7.04 -8.96
C LEU A 25 18.91 -8.06 -8.00
N GLN A 26 18.93 -9.35 -8.34
CA GLN A 26 19.49 -10.37 -7.46
C GLN A 26 21.02 -10.24 -7.38
N GLN A 27 21.67 -9.90 -8.50
CA GLN A 27 23.10 -9.60 -8.52
C GLN A 27 23.44 -8.31 -7.76
N GLU A 28 22.66 -7.25 -7.95
CA GLU A 28 22.86 -5.98 -7.24
C GLU A 28 22.66 -6.14 -5.72
N LEU A 29 21.64 -6.89 -5.31
CA LEU A 29 21.49 -7.31 -3.91
C LEU A 29 22.77 -7.98 -3.42
N GLY A 30 23.32 -8.96 -4.16
CA GLY A 30 24.55 -9.67 -3.77
C GLY A 30 25.79 -8.78 -3.55
N ARG A 31 25.78 -7.54 -4.05
CA ARG A 31 26.85 -6.54 -3.89
C ARG A 31 26.51 -5.43 -2.89
N ALA A 32 25.27 -5.41 -2.40
CA ALA A 32 24.74 -4.33 -1.61
C ALA A 32 25.50 -4.14 -0.30
N GLN A 33 25.84 -2.89 0.00
CA GLN A 33 26.42 -2.50 1.28
C GLN A 33 25.32 -2.30 2.33
N VAL A 34 25.71 -2.29 3.60
CA VAL A 34 24.81 -2.03 4.74
C VAL A 34 24.10 -0.68 4.55
N GLY A 35 22.77 -0.69 4.52
CA GLY A 35 21.94 0.50 4.37
C GLY A 35 21.87 1.05 2.94
N GLN A 36 22.41 0.35 1.94
CA GLN A 36 22.36 0.79 0.56
C GLN A 36 20.91 0.84 0.05
N THR A 37 20.63 1.84 -0.79
CA THR A 37 19.42 1.88 -1.62
C THR A 37 19.77 1.38 -3.02
N ILE A 38 18.98 0.45 -3.54
CA ILE A 38 19.08 -0.08 -4.89
C ILE A 38 17.86 0.42 -5.66
N ASP A 39 18.12 1.27 -6.65
CA ASP A 39 17.09 1.80 -7.53
C ASP A 39 16.93 0.91 -8.75
N PHE A 40 15.70 0.72 -9.22
CA PHE A 40 15.46 0.14 -10.53
C PHE A 40 15.91 1.11 -11.61
N ASP A 41 16.84 0.68 -12.44
CA ASP A 41 17.38 1.47 -13.55
C ASP A 41 17.26 0.67 -14.86
N PRO A 42 16.46 1.13 -15.84
CA PRO A 42 15.69 2.38 -15.82
C PRO A 42 14.46 2.34 -14.88
N PRO A 43 13.88 3.51 -14.55
CA PRO A 43 12.58 3.59 -13.87
C PRO A 43 11.50 2.78 -14.62
N GLY A 44 10.57 2.18 -13.87
CA GLY A 44 9.50 1.35 -14.47
C GLY A 44 9.96 -0.03 -14.94
N THR A 45 11.19 -0.44 -14.63
CA THR A 45 11.73 -1.77 -15.00
C THR A 45 10.85 -2.91 -14.51
N ILE A 46 10.72 -3.93 -15.37
CA ILE A 46 9.98 -5.16 -15.09
C ILE A 46 11.00 -6.28 -14.80
N ILE A 47 10.89 -6.90 -13.63
CA ILE A 47 11.80 -7.94 -13.14
C ILE A 47 11.03 -9.23 -12.90
N THR A 48 11.57 -10.33 -13.39
CA THR A 48 11.00 -11.65 -13.14
C THR A 48 11.55 -12.21 -11.82
N GLY A 49 10.65 -12.61 -10.91
CA GLY A 49 10.99 -13.28 -9.66
C GLY A 49 11.29 -14.79 -9.84
N PRO A 50 11.62 -15.51 -8.75
CA PRO A 50 11.60 -15.03 -7.37
C PRO A 50 12.84 -14.19 -7.01
N ILE A 51 12.65 -13.16 -6.18
CA ILE A 51 13.75 -12.36 -5.60
C ILE A 51 13.89 -12.72 -4.13
N LYS A 52 15.13 -13.03 -3.70
CA LYS A 52 15.43 -13.47 -2.33
C LYS A 52 16.33 -12.48 -1.61
N PHE A 53 15.86 -12.03 -0.45
CA PHE A 53 16.62 -11.22 0.49
C PHE A 53 17.17 -12.11 1.61
N HIS A 54 18.42 -12.56 1.43
CA HIS A 54 19.10 -13.48 2.35
C HIS A 54 20.19 -12.81 3.20
N GLN A 55 20.33 -11.48 3.11
CA GLN A 55 21.39 -10.73 3.76
C GLN A 55 20.93 -10.21 5.10
N LYS A 56 21.83 -10.20 6.09
CA LYS A 56 21.52 -9.66 7.42
C LYS A 56 21.53 -8.14 7.45
N SER A 57 22.27 -7.52 6.53
CA SER A 57 22.42 -6.08 6.43
C SER A 57 21.12 -5.43 5.96
N PRO A 58 20.70 -4.29 6.52
CA PRO A 58 19.56 -3.55 6.03
C PRO A 58 19.75 -3.13 4.56
N VAL A 59 18.70 -3.19 3.76
CA VAL A 59 18.71 -2.75 2.36
C VAL A 59 17.37 -2.12 1.98
N THR A 60 17.43 -1.07 1.17
CA THR A 60 16.25 -0.45 0.57
C THR A 60 16.23 -0.77 -0.92
N VAL A 61 15.07 -1.18 -1.43
CA VAL A 61 14.82 -1.33 -2.87
C VAL A 61 13.75 -0.34 -3.27
N ASP A 62 14.12 0.60 -4.13
CA ASP A 62 13.19 1.54 -4.75
C ASP A 62 12.91 1.08 -6.18
N GLY A 63 11.68 0.63 -6.44
CA GLY A 63 11.33 0.15 -7.78
C GLY A 63 11.07 1.26 -8.78
N GLN A 64 10.97 2.52 -8.38
CA GLN A 64 10.71 3.66 -9.26
C GLN A 64 9.53 3.42 -10.23
N GLY A 65 8.42 2.90 -9.69
CA GLY A 65 7.22 2.52 -10.46
C GLY A 65 7.31 1.17 -11.17
N GLY A 66 8.41 0.44 -11.00
CA GLY A 66 8.66 -0.85 -11.60
C GLY A 66 7.84 -2.00 -11.00
N THR A 67 7.98 -3.18 -11.60
CA THR A 67 7.21 -4.37 -11.22
C THR A 67 8.12 -5.57 -11.07
N ILE A 68 8.04 -6.26 -9.93
CA ILE A 68 8.57 -7.62 -9.76
C ILE A 68 7.39 -8.59 -9.93
N TRP A 69 7.51 -9.56 -10.84
CA TRP A 69 6.41 -10.49 -11.11
C TRP A 69 6.86 -11.93 -11.27
N SER A 70 5.93 -12.87 -11.05
CA SER A 70 6.12 -14.28 -11.39
C SER A 70 4.78 -14.91 -11.78
N THR A 71 4.81 -16.00 -12.54
CA THR A 71 3.62 -16.82 -12.78
C THR A 71 3.21 -17.63 -11.56
N SER A 72 4.11 -17.83 -10.60
CA SER A 72 3.85 -18.55 -9.36
C SER A 72 4.65 -17.96 -8.21
N GLY A 73 4.01 -17.86 -7.05
CA GLY A 73 4.59 -17.43 -5.80
C GLY A 73 5.55 -18.43 -5.16
N PRO A 74 6.37 -17.97 -4.19
CA PRO A 74 6.53 -16.58 -3.76
C PRO A 74 7.28 -15.71 -4.80
N VAL A 75 6.85 -14.47 -5.02
CA VAL A 75 7.55 -13.52 -5.94
C VAL A 75 8.74 -12.87 -5.25
N VAL A 76 8.54 -12.46 -4.00
CA VAL A 76 9.58 -11.90 -3.14
C VAL A 76 9.64 -12.72 -1.86
N VAL A 77 10.84 -13.14 -1.47
CA VAL A 77 11.09 -13.88 -0.22
C VAL A 77 12.09 -13.10 0.62
N ILE A 78 11.68 -12.78 1.85
CA ILE A 78 12.51 -12.09 2.83
C ILE A 78 12.94 -13.12 3.86
N GLU A 79 14.16 -13.64 3.69
CA GLU A 79 14.67 -14.73 4.51
C GLU A 79 15.27 -14.23 5.83
N SER A 80 15.95 -13.09 5.81
CA SER A 80 16.56 -12.48 7.00
C SER A 80 16.84 -11.00 6.77
N GLY A 81 17.09 -10.26 7.86
CA GLY A 81 17.51 -8.86 7.81
C GLY A 81 16.34 -7.88 7.77
N GLU A 82 16.64 -6.61 7.52
CA GLU A 82 15.65 -5.53 7.47
C GLU A 82 15.57 -4.98 6.04
N VAL A 83 14.44 -5.20 5.38
CA VAL A 83 14.22 -4.79 3.98
C VAL A 83 13.20 -3.67 3.94
N VAL A 84 13.51 -2.61 3.20
CA VAL A 84 12.53 -1.60 2.81
C VAL A 84 12.23 -1.77 1.33
N LEU A 85 10.96 -2.01 1.00
CA LEU A 85 10.47 -2.06 -0.37
C LEU A 85 9.63 -0.82 -0.63
N GLN A 86 9.96 -0.05 -1.68
CA GLN A 86 9.22 1.17 -1.98
C GLN A 86 8.98 1.44 -3.46
N ASN A 87 7.87 2.13 -3.75
CA ASN A 87 7.48 2.58 -5.10
C ASN A 87 7.48 1.46 -6.15
N LEU A 88 6.89 0.29 -5.83
CA LEU A 88 6.87 -0.83 -6.77
C LEU A 88 5.61 -1.68 -6.70
N THR A 89 5.38 -2.45 -7.76
CA THR A 89 4.36 -3.49 -7.80
C THR A 89 5.02 -4.86 -7.62
N ILE A 90 4.43 -5.72 -6.78
CA ILE A 90 4.82 -7.12 -6.63
C ILE A 90 3.62 -7.98 -7.02
N ALA A 91 3.76 -8.80 -8.06
CA ALA A 91 2.61 -9.46 -8.69
C ALA A 91 2.80 -10.94 -8.99
N VAL A 92 1.86 -11.77 -8.55
CA VAL A 92 1.62 -13.11 -9.09
C VAL A 92 0.61 -12.98 -10.22
N ILE A 93 1.01 -13.33 -11.46
CA ILE A 93 0.17 -13.22 -12.65
C ILE A 93 -0.28 -14.58 -13.23
N GLY A 94 -0.03 -15.67 -12.50
CA GLY A 94 -0.44 -17.02 -12.88
C GLY A 94 -1.95 -17.13 -13.09
N LYS A 95 -2.36 -17.79 -14.18
CA LYS A 95 -3.78 -17.93 -14.57
C LYS A 95 -4.54 -19.05 -13.85
N THR A 96 -3.84 -19.89 -13.09
CA THR A 96 -4.47 -21.05 -12.47
C THR A 96 -4.48 -20.84 -10.96
N PRO A 97 -5.66 -20.61 -10.33
CA PRO A 97 -5.75 -20.68 -8.88
C PRO A 97 -5.25 -22.05 -8.45
N SER A 98 -4.22 -22.06 -7.62
CA SER A 98 -3.61 -23.31 -7.16
C SER A 98 -4.31 -23.78 -5.91
N ALA A 99 -4.48 -25.10 -5.77
CA ALA A 99 -4.89 -25.71 -4.51
C ALA A 99 -3.89 -25.43 -3.37
N THR A 100 -2.66 -25.05 -3.69
CA THR A 100 -1.61 -24.69 -2.73
C THR A 100 -1.49 -23.16 -2.60
N ALA A 101 -1.80 -22.66 -1.40
CA ALA A 101 -1.75 -21.23 -1.06
C ALA A 101 -0.38 -20.57 -1.32
N THR A 102 0.70 -21.35 -1.32
CA THR A 102 2.06 -20.88 -1.59
C THR A 102 2.26 -20.37 -3.01
N LEU A 103 1.58 -20.94 -4.02
CA LEU A 103 1.73 -20.52 -5.42
C LEU A 103 1.05 -19.17 -5.72
N GLU A 104 0.18 -18.70 -4.84
CA GLU A 104 -0.47 -17.40 -4.96
C GLU A 104 0.24 -16.31 -4.13
N THR A 105 1.33 -16.65 -3.45
CA THR A 105 2.03 -15.73 -2.55
C THR A 105 2.86 -14.72 -3.35
N ALA A 106 2.61 -13.44 -3.17
CA ALA A 106 3.42 -12.35 -3.71
C ALA A 106 4.64 -12.08 -2.82
N ILE A 107 4.42 -11.96 -1.51
CA ILE A 107 5.47 -11.65 -0.53
C ILE A 107 5.44 -12.71 0.56
N GLU A 108 6.58 -13.36 0.79
CA GLU A 108 6.80 -14.26 1.93
C GLU A 108 7.88 -13.68 2.84
N VAL A 109 7.58 -13.51 4.12
CA VAL A 109 8.55 -13.12 5.15
C VAL A 109 8.78 -14.31 6.06
N LYS A 110 10.01 -14.83 6.06
CA LYS A 110 10.43 -15.94 6.92
C LYS A 110 10.80 -15.45 8.33
N PRO A 111 10.84 -16.35 9.33
CA PRO A 111 11.33 -16.00 10.66
C PRO A 111 12.72 -15.37 10.62
N GLY A 112 12.87 -14.19 11.23
CA GLY A 112 14.13 -13.43 11.22
C GLY A 112 14.24 -12.39 10.10
N GLY A 113 13.31 -12.38 9.15
CA GLY A 113 13.11 -11.27 8.22
C GLY A 113 12.21 -10.19 8.81
N LYS A 114 12.50 -8.94 8.48
CA LYS A 114 11.62 -7.79 8.73
C LYS A 114 11.46 -7.02 7.43
N VAL A 115 10.26 -6.50 7.20
CA VAL A 115 9.98 -5.70 6.01
C VAL A 115 9.18 -4.46 6.34
N THR A 116 9.55 -3.35 5.72
CA THR A 116 8.77 -2.12 5.65
C THR A 116 8.34 -1.90 4.21
N LEU A 117 7.05 -1.65 3.99
CA LEU A 117 6.47 -1.43 2.68
C LEU A 117 6.04 0.05 2.58
N ARG A 118 6.38 0.72 1.48
CA ARG A 118 6.04 2.14 1.23
C ARG A 118 5.58 2.33 -0.21
N ASP A 119 4.31 2.66 -0.41
CA ASP A 119 3.73 2.75 -1.76
C ASP A 119 3.97 1.48 -2.59
N VAL A 120 3.80 0.32 -1.95
CA VAL A 120 3.93 -0.99 -2.59
C VAL A 120 2.56 -1.53 -2.96
N THR A 121 2.36 -1.84 -4.24
CA THR A 121 1.14 -2.52 -4.70
C THR A 121 1.36 -4.02 -4.73
N VAL A 122 0.48 -4.78 -4.08
CA VAL A 122 0.59 -6.25 -3.98
C VAL A 122 -0.57 -6.94 -4.69
N VAL A 123 -0.23 -7.73 -5.71
CA VAL A 123 -1.15 -8.63 -6.43
C VAL A 123 -0.81 -10.07 -6.07
N GLY A 124 -1.66 -10.71 -5.26
CA GLY A 124 -1.43 -12.04 -4.69
C GLY A 124 -1.40 -12.00 -3.17
N LYS A 125 -1.23 -13.16 -2.54
CA LYS A 125 -1.26 -13.31 -1.09
C LYS A 125 0.01 -12.81 -0.42
N THR A 126 -0.06 -12.43 0.84
CA THR A 126 1.13 -12.16 1.66
C THR A 126 1.23 -13.12 2.83
N GLN A 127 2.43 -13.63 3.10
CA GLN A 127 2.71 -14.52 4.21
C GLN A 127 3.78 -13.93 5.12
N GLY A 128 3.57 -13.97 6.43
CA GLY A 128 4.54 -13.49 7.43
C GLY A 128 4.59 -11.97 7.61
N LEU A 129 3.73 -11.21 6.93
CA LEU A 129 3.52 -9.80 7.22
C LEU A 129 2.66 -9.63 8.49
N ALA A 130 2.86 -8.54 9.21
CA ALA A 130 2.03 -8.14 10.34
C ALA A 130 0.66 -7.54 9.91
N THR A 131 0.20 -7.85 8.71
CA THR A 131 -1.06 -7.38 8.12
C THR A 131 -2.12 -8.47 8.23
N ASN A 132 -3.39 -8.10 8.34
CA ASN A 132 -4.52 -9.05 8.40
C ASN A 132 -4.84 -9.63 7.01
N GLU A 133 -3.93 -10.41 6.44
CA GLU A 133 -4.08 -10.89 5.07
C GLU A 133 -5.36 -11.70 4.84
N GLU A 134 -5.70 -12.52 5.83
CA GLU A 134 -6.86 -13.41 5.76
C GLU A 134 -8.20 -12.67 5.74
N ALA A 135 -8.23 -11.38 6.09
CA ALA A 135 -9.43 -10.56 6.09
C ALA A 135 -9.75 -9.95 4.71
N TRP A 136 -8.81 -9.93 3.77
CA TRP A 136 -9.05 -9.32 2.46
C TRP A 136 -9.94 -10.19 1.58
N ARG A 137 -11.01 -9.59 1.05
CA ARG A 137 -11.88 -10.15 0.02
C ARG A 137 -12.18 -9.06 -1.00
N LEU A 138 -11.45 -9.09 -2.11
CA LEU A 138 -11.57 -8.15 -3.22
C LEU A 138 -11.80 -8.93 -4.52
N PRO A 139 -12.49 -8.34 -5.51
CA PRO A 139 -12.50 -8.90 -6.86
C PRO A 139 -11.07 -8.91 -7.40
N GLY A 140 -10.66 -9.96 -8.12
CA GLY A 140 -9.42 -9.86 -8.92
C GLY A 140 -9.63 -8.94 -10.13
N GLN A 141 -10.81 -9.06 -10.74
CA GLN A 141 -11.31 -8.22 -11.81
C GLN A 141 -12.82 -8.03 -11.61
N LEU A 142 -13.27 -6.78 -11.77
CA LEU A 142 -14.66 -6.40 -11.77
C LEU A 142 -15.13 -6.26 -13.23
N ASP A 143 -15.77 -7.31 -13.74
CA ASP A 143 -16.38 -7.29 -15.08
C ASP A 143 -17.81 -6.75 -15.00
N LEU A 144 -18.00 -5.55 -15.53
CA LEU A 144 -19.28 -4.86 -15.60
C LEU A 144 -20.15 -5.36 -16.77
N GLY A 145 -19.60 -6.20 -17.64
CA GLY A 145 -20.24 -6.71 -18.85
C GLY A 145 -20.56 -5.59 -19.85
N THR A 146 -21.76 -5.68 -20.42
CA THR A 146 -22.29 -4.62 -21.31
C THR A 146 -23.30 -3.77 -20.53
N LEU A 147 -23.01 -2.49 -20.40
CA LEU A 147 -23.77 -1.46 -19.70
C LEU A 147 -24.63 -0.67 -20.68
N LYS A 148 -25.79 -0.19 -20.22
CA LYS A 148 -26.58 0.78 -20.98
C LYS A 148 -25.92 2.17 -20.95
N PRO A 149 -26.05 3.02 -21.99
CA PRO A 149 -25.66 4.42 -21.91
C PRO A 149 -26.40 5.12 -20.78
N GLY A 150 -25.76 6.13 -20.19
CA GLY A 150 -26.26 6.80 -18.99
C GLY A 150 -25.33 6.65 -17.80
N THR A 151 -25.69 7.31 -16.70
CA THR A 151 -25.11 7.08 -15.37
C THR A 151 -25.41 5.67 -14.89
N GLN A 152 -24.40 4.95 -14.41
CA GLN A 152 -24.56 3.59 -13.89
C GLN A 152 -24.30 3.56 -12.38
N LYS A 153 -25.17 2.85 -11.65
CA LYS A 153 -25.06 2.66 -10.20
C LYS A 153 -25.13 1.18 -9.84
N PHE A 154 -24.27 0.75 -8.94
CA PHE A 154 -24.21 -0.62 -8.45
C PHE A 154 -23.51 -0.68 -7.09
N LYS A 155 -23.56 -1.85 -6.44
CA LYS A 155 -22.97 -2.09 -5.12
C LYS A 155 -21.89 -3.16 -5.18
N LEU A 156 -20.87 -3.01 -4.34
CA LEU A 156 -19.85 -4.02 -4.07
C LEU A 156 -19.87 -4.37 -2.59
N ARG A 157 -19.67 -5.64 -2.27
CA ARG A 157 -19.45 -6.10 -0.89
C ARG A 157 -18.02 -6.56 -0.75
N LEU A 158 -17.24 -5.88 0.07
CA LEU A 158 -15.80 -6.05 0.20
C LEU A 158 -15.44 -6.38 1.65
N ALA A 159 -14.42 -7.19 1.86
CA ALA A 159 -13.79 -7.33 3.18
C ALA A 159 -12.37 -6.78 3.13
N ILE A 160 -12.05 -5.87 4.05
CA ILE A 160 -10.81 -5.11 4.06
C ILE A 160 -10.03 -5.47 5.33
N GLY A 161 -8.74 -5.76 5.20
CA GLY A 161 -7.89 -6.15 6.34
C GLY A 161 -7.37 -4.98 7.18
N GLU A 162 -7.41 -3.76 6.66
CA GLU A 162 -6.91 -2.54 7.29
C GLU A 162 -7.64 -1.32 6.73
N ASP A 163 -7.38 -0.13 7.26
CA ASP A 163 -8.05 1.09 6.82
C ASP A 163 -7.55 1.52 5.43
N VAL A 164 -8.46 1.82 4.51
CA VAL A 164 -8.15 2.12 3.09
C VAL A 164 -8.90 3.32 2.54
N THR A 165 -8.32 3.92 1.50
CA THR A 165 -8.99 4.88 0.60
C THR A 165 -8.98 4.35 -0.84
N PHE A 166 -10.08 4.54 -1.56
CA PHE A 166 -10.15 4.20 -2.98
C PHE A 166 -9.46 5.25 -3.85
N VAL A 167 -8.67 4.80 -4.82
CA VAL A 167 -8.10 5.62 -5.89
C VAL A 167 -8.34 4.91 -7.21
N SER A 168 -8.86 5.61 -8.21
CA SER A 168 -9.21 5.03 -9.52
C SER A 168 -8.60 5.85 -10.64
N ASP A 169 -8.12 5.18 -11.68
CA ASP A 169 -7.74 5.82 -12.96
C ASP A 169 -8.91 5.94 -13.94
N LEU A 170 -10.04 5.25 -13.68
CA LEU A 170 -11.26 5.41 -14.45
C LEU A 170 -11.90 6.76 -14.14
N ALA A 171 -12.01 7.58 -15.19
CA ALA A 171 -12.57 8.92 -15.11
C ALA A 171 -14.00 8.91 -14.52
N GLY A 172 -14.17 9.64 -13.42
CA GLY A 172 -15.45 9.84 -12.75
C GLY A 172 -16.01 8.62 -12.01
N LEU A 173 -15.28 7.52 -11.89
CA LEU A 173 -15.67 6.41 -11.02
C LEU A 173 -15.62 6.87 -9.55
N ILE A 174 -16.76 6.79 -8.87
CA ILE A 174 -16.93 7.23 -7.49
C ILE A 174 -17.31 6.04 -6.62
N PHE A 175 -16.64 5.93 -5.46
CA PHE A 175 -16.97 5.01 -4.38
C PHE A 175 -17.55 5.79 -3.21
N ASP A 176 -18.68 5.34 -2.69
CA ASP A 176 -19.33 5.90 -1.51
C ASP A 176 -19.61 4.78 -0.48
N PRO A 177 -18.95 4.80 0.70
CA PRO A 177 -17.93 5.78 1.11
C PRO A 177 -16.59 5.61 0.37
N SER A 178 -15.82 6.69 0.25
CA SER A 178 -14.49 6.68 -0.38
C SER A 178 -13.37 6.16 0.55
N TYR A 179 -13.65 6.11 1.85
CA TYR A 179 -12.80 5.58 2.92
C TYR A 179 -13.50 4.41 3.60
N LEU A 180 -12.77 3.34 3.86
CA LEU A 180 -13.26 2.18 4.59
C LEU A 180 -12.31 1.82 5.73
N PRO A 181 -12.80 1.62 6.96
CA PRO A 181 -12.00 0.99 7.99
C PRO A 181 -11.80 -0.52 7.68
N ALA A 182 -10.98 -1.18 8.48
CA ALA A 182 -10.91 -2.64 8.47
C ALA A 182 -12.29 -3.27 8.77
N GLY A 183 -12.67 -4.30 8.00
CA GLY A 183 -13.93 -5.02 8.18
C GLY A 183 -14.68 -5.31 6.88
N ALA A 184 -15.93 -5.76 7.03
CA ALA A 184 -16.82 -6.04 5.91
C ALA A 184 -17.71 -4.82 5.60
N HIS A 185 -17.72 -4.40 4.35
CA HIS A 185 -18.41 -3.19 3.90
C HIS A 185 -19.22 -3.41 2.61
N GLU A 186 -20.38 -2.78 2.54
CA GLU A 186 -21.10 -2.57 1.29
C GLU A 186 -20.81 -1.15 0.80
N VAL A 187 -20.41 -1.02 -0.46
CA VAL A 187 -19.97 0.23 -1.07
C VAL A 187 -20.84 0.51 -2.28
N ASP A 188 -21.40 1.71 -2.35
CA ASP A 188 -22.08 2.21 -3.53
C ASP A 188 -21.06 2.72 -4.54
N VAL A 189 -21.23 2.32 -5.80
CA VAL A 189 -20.33 2.69 -6.89
C VAL A 189 -21.13 3.38 -7.97
N THR A 190 -20.64 4.55 -8.39
CA THR A 190 -21.26 5.34 -9.45
C THR A 190 -20.25 5.55 -10.57
N LEU A 191 -20.65 5.19 -11.79
CA LEU A 191 -20.01 5.65 -13.02
C LEU A 191 -20.80 6.84 -13.57
N PRO A 192 -20.11 7.87 -14.10
CA PRO A 192 -20.74 9.07 -14.61
C PRO A 192 -21.51 8.76 -15.89
N ASP A 193 -22.07 9.78 -16.55
CA ASP A 193 -22.77 9.59 -17.81
C ASP A 193 -21.86 8.95 -18.88
N LEU A 194 -22.22 7.73 -19.31
CA LEU A 194 -21.46 6.98 -20.30
C LEU A 194 -22.17 7.00 -21.65
N TYR A 195 -21.40 7.27 -22.72
CA TYR A 195 -21.91 7.28 -24.08
C TYR A 195 -21.92 5.88 -24.71
N ASP A 196 -22.84 5.66 -25.66
CA ASP A 196 -22.85 4.46 -26.49
C ASP A 196 -21.51 4.24 -27.18
N GLY A 197 -21.02 3.00 -27.21
CA GLY A 197 -19.72 2.63 -27.77
C GLY A 197 -18.52 2.82 -26.82
N THR A 198 -18.71 3.40 -25.62
CA THR A 198 -17.63 3.56 -24.63
C THR A 198 -17.06 2.20 -24.19
N ARG A 199 -15.73 2.13 -24.06
CA ARG A 199 -15.03 0.98 -23.46
C ARG A 199 -14.47 1.39 -22.11
N LEU A 200 -14.79 0.62 -21.09
CA LEU A 200 -14.27 0.82 -19.74
C LEU A 200 -13.09 -0.14 -19.55
N ARG A 201 -11.92 0.42 -19.23
CA ARG A 201 -10.76 -0.33 -18.80
C ARG A 201 -9.92 0.55 -17.89
N GLY A 202 -9.73 0.12 -16.66
CA GLY A 202 -8.86 0.81 -15.71
C GLY A 202 -8.67 -0.04 -14.46
N MET A 203 -8.08 0.57 -13.44
CA MET A 203 -7.75 -0.05 -12.17
C MET A 203 -8.30 0.77 -11.01
N VAL A 204 -8.60 0.04 -9.94
CA VAL A 204 -8.93 0.61 -8.63
C VAL A 204 -7.87 0.15 -7.66
N LEU A 205 -7.26 1.12 -6.98
CA LEU A 205 -6.31 0.92 -5.90
C LEU A 205 -7.02 1.17 -4.56
N LEU A 206 -6.86 0.24 -3.63
CA LEU A 206 -7.19 0.42 -2.22
C LEU A 206 -5.89 0.73 -1.50
N LYS A 207 -5.67 2.00 -1.16
CA LYS A 207 -4.44 2.46 -0.52
C LYS A 207 -4.58 2.40 1.00
N SER A 208 -3.70 1.64 1.66
CA SER A 208 -3.49 1.70 3.11
C SER A 208 -2.14 2.37 3.45
N SER A 209 -1.80 2.43 4.73
CA SER A 209 -0.50 2.90 5.19
C SER A 209 0.65 1.94 4.86
N ASN A 210 0.37 0.64 4.70
CA ASN A 210 1.39 -0.40 4.53
C ASN A 210 1.43 -0.92 3.09
N ILE A 211 0.28 -1.30 2.54
CA ILE A 211 0.16 -1.94 1.23
C ILE A 211 -0.98 -1.33 0.43
N SER A 212 -0.80 -1.28 -0.88
CA SER A 212 -1.90 -1.03 -1.81
C SER A 212 -2.37 -2.35 -2.42
N ARG A 213 -3.68 -2.55 -2.44
CA ARG A 213 -4.32 -3.63 -3.20
C ARG A 213 -4.93 -3.08 -4.47
N LYS A 214 -5.06 -3.91 -5.50
CA LYS A 214 -5.69 -3.48 -6.74
C LYS A 214 -6.63 -4.52 -7.32
N PHE A 215 -7.59 -4.03 -8.09
CA PHE A 215 -8.38 -4.83 -8.98
C PHE A 215 -8.67 -4.07 -10.28
N ASP A 216 -8.79 -4.82 -11.37
CA ASP A 216 -9.10 -4.25 -12.67
C ASP A 216 -10.61 -4.06 -12.82
N VAL A 217 -11.02 -3.02 -13.53
CA VAL A 217 -12.43 -2.80 -13.91
C VAL A 217 -12.51 -2.81 -15.43
N ILE A 218 -13.40 -3.66 -15.96
CA ILE A 218 -13.63 -3.78 -17.40
C ILE A 218 -15.12 -3.71 -17.73
N GLY A 219 -15.45 -3.22 -18.91
CA GLY A 219 -16.83 -3.19 -19.40
C GLY A 219 -16.96 -2.52 -20.77
N ARG A 220 -18.16 -2.59 -21.32
CA ARG A 220 -18.52 -1.93 -22.58
C ARG A 220 -19.87 -1.27 -22.46
N VAL A 221 -20.11 -0.20 -23.20
CA VAL A 221 -21.38 0.52 -23.19
C VAL A 221 -22.06 0.35 -24.54
N ASN A 222 -23.30 -0.12 -24.52
CA ASN A 222 -24.14 -0.32 -25.70
C ASN A 222 -25.61 -0.07 -25.35
N THR A 223 -26.40 0.50 -26.25
CA THR A 223 -27.87 0.64 -26.13
C THR A 223 -28.61 -0.62 -25.66
N ASN A 224 -28.12 -1.82 -26.00
CA ASN A 224 -28.67 -3.12 -25.55
C ASN A 224 -28.08 -3.62 -24.22
N GLY A 225 -27.29 -2.81 -23.54
CA GLY A 225 -26.63 -3.14 -22.29
C GLY A 225 -27.57 -3.19 -21.09
N LYS A 226 -27.07 -3.78 -20.02
CA LYS A 226 -27.76 -3.89 -18.74
C LYS A 226 -27.66 -2.58 -17.97
N ASP A 227 -28.76 -2.24 -17.31
CA ASP A 227 -28.76 -1.30 -16.19
C ASP A 227 -28.68 -2.09 -14.89
N TRP A 228 -27.66 -1.79 -14.08
CA TRP A 228 -27.47 -2.45 -12.79
C TRP A 228 -28.43 -1.94 -11.72
N GLY A 229 -28.97 -0.73 -11.84
CA GLY A 229 -30.01 -0.20 -10.96
C GLY A 229 -29.71 -0.31 -9.46
N GLY A 230 -28.45 -0.15 -9.05
CA GLY A 230 -28.03 -0.24 -7.65
C GLY A 230 -27.90 -1.67 -7.09
N LYS A 231 -27.93 -2.71 -7.94
CA LYS A 231 -27.74 -4.09 -7.51
C LYS A 231 -26.31 -4.36 -7.05
N ILE A 232 -26.15 -5.35 -6.17
CA ILE A 232 -24.85 -5.93 -5.85
C ILE A 232 -24.34 -6.69 -7.07
N ILE A 233 -23.15 -6.33 -7.54
CA ILE A 233 -22.53 -6.96 -8.72
C ILE A 233 -21.32 -7.82 -8.36
N TRP A 234 -20.81 -7.68 -7.14
CA TRP A 234 -19.75 -8.51 -6.62
C TRP A 234 -19.85 -8.64 -5.11
N GLU A 235 -19.66 -9.87 -4.62
CA GLU A 235 -19.47 -10.19 -3.22
C GLU A 235 -18.59 -11.45 -3.12
N PRO A 236 -17.82 -11.62 -2.02
CA PRO A 236 -17.08 -12.86 -1.83
C PRO A 236 -18.00 -14.01 -1.46
N ALA A 237 -17.63 -15.24 -1.84
CA ALA A 237 -18.43 -16.44 -1.59
C ALA A 237 -18.72 -16.68 -0.09
N ASP A 238 -17.83 -16.21 0.79
CA ASP A 238 -17.94 -16.31 2.25
C ASP A 238 -18.51 -15.06 2.92
N TRP A 239 -19.17 -14.16 2.16
CA TRP A 239 -19.70 -12.89 2.67
C TRP A 239 -20.55 -13.03 3.93
N SER A 240 -21.42 -14.04 4.00
CA SER A 240 -22.29 -14.30 5.15
C SER A 240 -21.55 -14.65 6.45
N THR A 241 -20.31 -15.13 6.33
CA THR A 241 -19.42 -15.43 7.45
C THR A 241 -18.60 -14.22 7.84
N VAL A 242 -18.05 -13.51 6.86
CA VAL A 242 -17.14 -12.36 7.08
C VAL A 242 -17.90 -11.11 7.54
N SER A 243 -19.16 -10.95 7.16
CA SER A 243 -20.01 -9.80 7.54
C SER A 243 -20.58 -9.86 8.96
N LYS A 244 -20.43 -10.98 9.67
CA LYS A 244 -20.90 -11.07 11.06
C LYS A 244 -19.96 -10.27 11.96
N PRO A 245 -20.51 -9.36 12.80
CA PRO A 245 -19.72 -8.72 13.84
C PRO A 245 -19.02 -9.78 14.67
N ALA A 246 -17.73 -9.58 14.95
CA ALA A 246 -17.03 -10.44 15.90
C ALA A 246 -17.86 -10.50 17.19
N PRO A 247 -18.11 -11.69 17.75
CA PRO A 247 -18.82 -11.79 19.01
C PRO A 247 -18.10 -10.90 20.03
N PRO A 248 -18.84 -10.13 20.86
CA PRO A 248 -18.22 -9.26 21.84
C PRO A 248 -17.19 -10.06 22.65
N PRO A 249 -16.01 -9.48 22.95
CA PRO A 249 -14.99 -10.18 23.70
C PRO A 249 -15.64 -10.76 24.95
N SER A 250 -15.51 -12.06 25.14
CA SER A 250 -16.02 -12.71 26.34
C SER A 250 -15.49 -11.93 27.55
N PRO A 251 -16.34 -11.59 28.55
CA PRO A 251 -15.88 -10.91 29.74
C PRO A 251 -14.63 -11.62 30.26
N PRO A 252 -13.57 -10.89 30.66
CA PRO A 252 -12.39 -11.51 31.24
C PRO A 252 -12.89 -12.49 32.29
N LYS A 253 -12.60 -13.79 32.09
CA LYS A 253 -12.96 -14.83 33.06
C LYS A 253 -12.50 -14.32 34.40
N ALA A 254 -13.44 -13.99 35.29
CA ALA A 254 -13.16 -13.32 36.55
C ALA A 254 -11.95 -14.03 37.15
N ALA A 255 -10.85 -13.27 37.32
CA ALA A 255 -9.62 -13.81 37.84
C ALA A 255 -9.99 -14.65 39.06
N GLN A 256 -9.66 -15.94 39.04
CA GLN A 256 -9.77 -16.74 40.25
C GLN A 256 -9.05 -15.95 41.33
N PRO A 257 -9.71 -15.67 42.47
CA PRO A 257 -9.06 -14.95 43.55
C PRO A 257 -7.72 -15.64 43.82
N PRO A 258 -6.63 -14.86 43.96
CA PRO A 258 -5.31 -15.44 44.17
C PRO A 258 -5.39 -16.48 45.29
N PRO A 259 -4.78 -17.67 45.13
CA PRO A 259 -4.76 -18.66 46.20
C PRO A 259 -4.25 -17.98 47.45
N THR A 260 -5.04 -18.06 48.52
CA THR A 260 -4.74 -17.48 49.83
C THR A 260 -3.27 -17.76 50.17
N PRO A 261 -2.44 -16.72 50.42
CA PRO A 261 -1.04 -16.92 50.77
C PRO A 261 -0.94 -17.89 51.95
N ALA A 262 -0.19 -18.97 51.78
CA ALA A 262 0.14 -19.86 52.88
C ALA A 262 0.81 -19.04 53.99
N LYS A 263 0.30 -19.21 55.21
CA LYS A 263 0.77 -18.54 56.42
C LYS A 263 2.30 -18.62 56.52
N PRO A 264 3.03 -17.48 56.55
CA PRO A 264 4.48 -17.49 56.71
C PRO A 264 4.88 -18.16 58.04
N PRO A 265 5.97 -18.95 58.08
CA PRO A 265 6.58 -19.40 59.33
C PRO A 265 6.99 -18.20 60.18
N ALA A 266 6.75 -18.30 61.49
CA ALA A 266 7.07 -17.23 62.44
C ALA A 266 8.56 -16.86 62.37
N GLN A 267 8.83 -15.58 62.05
CA GLN A 267 10.17 -15.02 61.99
C GLN A 267 10.68 -14.75 63.43
N PRO A 268 11.92 -15.13 63.79
CA PRO A 268 12.50 -14.86 65.10
C PRO A 268 12.66 -13.34 65.35
N GLN A 269 12.31 -12.89 66.56
CA GLN A 269 12.40 -11.49 66.96
C GLN A 269 13.87 -10.99 67.00
N PRO A 270 14.16 -9.80 66.47
CA PRO A 270 15.48 -9.19 66.59
C PRO A 270 15.74 -8.57 67.98
N PRO A 271 17.01 -8.49 68.42
CA PRO A 271 17.40 -7.91 69.71
C PRO A 271 17.28 -6.38 69.74
N LYS A 272 17.13 -5.86 70.98
CA LYS A 272 16.83 -4.47 71.33
C LYS A 272 17.93 -3.47 70.90
N PRO A 273 17.58 -2.19 70.65
CA PRO A 273 18.53 -1.16 70.21
C PRO A 273 19.33 -0.57 71.37
N VAL A 274 20.61 -0.26 71.10
CA VAL A 274 21.51 0.49 71.99
C VAL A 274 21.55 1.95 71.52
N THR A 275 21.27 2.85 72.47
CA THR A 275 21.34 4.31 72.39
C THR A 275 22.76 4.82 72.11
N SER A 276 22.92 5.76 71.17
CA SER A 276 24.02 6.73 71.22
C SER A 276 23.60 8.07 70.62
N GLU A 277 23.99 9.12 71.34
CA GLU A 277 23.65 10.55 71.25
C GLU A 277 24.61 11.32 70.29
N PRO A 278 24.46 12.66 70.08
CA PRO A 278 24.59 13.28 68.76
C PRO A 278 25.90 14.04 68.58
N THR A 279 26.25 14.36 67.32
CA THR A 279 27.30 15.34 67.01
C THR A 279 26.80 16.37 65.99
N LYS A 280 27.22 17.60 66.29
CA LYS A 280 26.74 18.93 65.91
C LYS A 280 27.13 19.36 64.48
N ALA A 281 26.30 20.23 63.90
CA ALA A 281 26.49 20.94 62.62
C ALA A 281 27.73 21.87 62.60
N PRO A 282 28.10 22.38 61.41
CA PRO A 282 27.79 23.81 61.18
C PRO A 282 27.34 24.21 59.75
N ASP A 283 26.71 25.39 59.73
CA ASP A 283 26.22 26.25 58.65
C ASP A 283 27.15 26.46 57.43
N ALA A 284 26.53 26.73 56.26
CA ALA A 284 26.69 28.02 55.55
C ALA A 284 25.90 28.09 54.22
N SER A 285 24.95 29.02 54.16
CA SER A 285 24.74 30.07 53.14
C SER A 285 24.60 29.73 51.63
N GLY A 286 23.47 30.17 51.03
CA GLY A 286 23.30 30.42 49.58
C GLY A 286 24.11 31.64 49.06
N PRO A 287 23.86 32.21 47.85
CA PRO A 287 22.52 32.47 47.28
C PRO A 287 22.34 32.32 45.73
N THR A 288 21.08 32.56 45.34
CA THR A 288 20.38 32.90 44.07
C THR A 288 21.12 33.46 42.83
N ASN A 289 20.63 33.08 41.62
CA ASN A 289 20.16 33.96 40.50
C ASN A 289 19.61 33.07 39.34
N THR A 290 18.41 33.23 38.76
CA THR A 290 17.73 34.32 38.00
C THR A 290 18.09 34.36 36.49
N ASP A 291 17.04 34.51 35.66
CA ASP A 291 16.93 34.79 34.20
C ASP A 291 16.95 33.58 33.24
N ALA A 292 15.91 33.26 32.45
CA ALA A 292 14.96 34.03 31.61
C ALA A 292 15.61 34.69 30.38
N ALA A 293 15.50 34.05 29.20
CA ALA A 293 15.44 34.74 27.91
C ALA A 293 14.97 33.81 26.78
N THR A 294 13.73 34.03 26.34
CA THR A 294 13.23 33.73 24.99
C THR A 294 13.77 34.78 24.01
N PRO A 295 14.02 34.41 22.74
CA PRO A 295 13.73 35.34 21.65
C PRO A 295 12.74 34.74 20.63
N ALA A 296 11.94 35.67 20.12
CA ALA A 296 10.82 35.54 19.20
C ALA A 296 11.25 35.28 17.73
N PRO A 297 10.29 35.02 16.82
CA PRO A 297 10.54 34.65 15.42
C PRO A 297 10.50 35.85 14.47
N ALA A 298 11.31 35.80 13.41
CA ALA A 298 11.25 36.63 12.20
C ALA A 298 12.10 35.90 11.13
N SER A 299 11.85 35.89 9.83
CA SER A 299 10.91 36.61 8.97
C SER A 299 11.08 36.07 7.54
N ASN A 300 9.94 35.97 6.84
CA ASN A 300 9.69 36.03 5.38
C ASN A 300 10.37 35.09 4.36
N PRO A 301 9.56 34.54 3.40
CA PRO A 301 10.04 33.78 2.25
C PRO A 301 10.54 34.68 1.10
N PRO A 302 11.44 34.18 0.22
CA PRO A 302 11.92 34.92 -0.94
C PRO A 302 10.88 35.00 -2.07
N GLU A 303 10.75 36.19 -2.66
CA GLU A 303 10.00 36.50 -3.87
C GLU A 303 10.45 35.68 -5.08
N ILE A 304 9.49 35.10 -5.81
CA ILE A 304 9.72 34.47 -7.12
C ILE A 304 9.52 35.54 -8.21
N PRO A 305 10.56 35.89 -9.00
CA PRO A 305 10.38 36.77 -10.14
C PRO A 305 9.68 36.04 -11.30
N LYS A 306 8.50 36.53 -11.66
CA LYS A 306 7.81 36.23 -12.93
C LYS A 306 8.63 36.80 -14.09
N LYS A 307 9.17 35.94 -14.97
CA LYS A 307 9.51 36.31 -16.35
C LYS A 307 8.87 35.35 -17.34
N ARG A 308 7.85 35.87 -18.02
CA ARG A 308 7.37 35.40 -19.32
C ARG A 308 8.50 35.55 -20.33
N ASN A 309 8.86 34.47 -21.01
CA ASN A 309 9.42 34.55 -22.35
C ASN A 309 8.43 33.86 -23.29
N VAL A 310 7.73 34.69 -24.07
CA VAL A 310 6.99 34.29 -25.27
C VAL A 310 8.04 34.15 -26.36
N VAL A 311 8.35 32.91 -26.74
CA VAL A 311 9.12 32.64 -27.97
C VAL A 311 8.11 32.54 -29.10
N LYS A 312 8.18 33.49 -30.04
CA LYS A 312 7.64 33.36 -31.39
C LYS A 312 8.43 32.26 -32.09
N SER A 313 7.76 31.21 -32.54
CA SER A 313 8.27 30.35 -33.61
C SER A 313 7.69 30.84 -34.92
N ASP A 314 8.54 31.51 -35.70
CA ASP A 314 8.31 31.85 -37.09
C ASP A 314 8.26 30.60 -37.97
N GLY A 315 7.36 30.64 -38.95
CA GLY A 315 7.44 30.08 -40.30
C GLY A 315 8.07 28.71 -40.52
N LEU A 316 7.23 27.73 -40.87
CA LEU A 316 7.63 26.64 -41.76
C LEU A 316 6.70 26.59 -42.98
N ASP A 317 7.33 27.04 -44.07
CA ASP A 317 7.17 26.73 -45.49
C ASP A 317 6.24 25.54 -45.83
N GLU A 318 5.12 25.85 -46.50
CA GLU A 318 4.43 24.91 -47.38
C GLU A 318 5.09 24.97 -48.76
N SER A 319 5.91 23.97 -49.09
CA SER A 319 6.19 23.68 -50.49
C SER A 319 6.65 22.23 -50.70
N VAL A 320 6.05 21.62 -51.74
CA VAL A 320 6.47 20.41 -52.45
C VAL A 320 6.12 19.07 -51.78
N PHE A 321 5.05 18.43 -52.25
CA PHE A 321 5.14 17.11 -52.91
C PHE A 321 3.96 16.95 -53.86
N GLY A 322 4.27 16.62 -55.12
CA GLY A 322 3.34 16.03 -56.08
C GLY A 322 3.31 14.52 -55.98
#